data_AF-A0A8B8MGQ2-F1
#
_entry.id   AF-A0A8B8MGQ2-F1
#
_cell.length_a   1.000
_cell.length_b   1.000
_cell.length_c   1.000
_cell.angle_alpha   90.00
_cell.angle_beta   90.00
_cell.angle_gamma   90.00
#
_symmetry.space_group_name_H-M   'P 1'
#
loop_
_entity.id
_entity.type
_entity.pdbx_description
1 polymer ?
#
loop_
_entity_poly.entity_id
_entity_poly.type
_entity_poly.pdbx_seq_one_letter_code
_entity_poly.pdbx_strand_id
1 'polypeptide(L)'
;MRLARHVLSSTPITSFQQLHLPSLPSNSQHFLSTLSRDTHLHEALLQMTLRGHDTKFQDYNTVLNECVTKRAFREGQRVHAHIIKTHYLPSVYLRTRFIVLYSKCDSLQDAWHVFDEMSQRNVVSWTAMISAYSKRGYASQALNLFVQMLRAGTEPNEFTFATVLTSCTGSLGFILGRQIHSLIVKLNYEAHVYVGSSLLDMYAKVGKIHEARGVFECLPERDVVSCTAIITGYAQLGLDEEALELFRRLQGEGMESNYVTYTSVLTALSGLAALDHGKQVHNHVLRSKVPSFVVLQNSLIDMYSKCGNLTYSRRIFDTMHERTVISWNAMLVGYSKHGEGRLEDSGLDIFHDIASGKIGIQPETEHYGCVVDLLGRAGRIEEAFEFIKKMPSEPTAAMWGSLLGACRIHSNVDIGEFVGHRLLEIEPGNAGNYVILSNLYASAGRWENVRSLRDLMLKKAVIKEPGRSWIELDQVLHTFHASDRSHPRREEVSAKVKELSVRFKEAGYVPDLSCVLHDVDEEQKEKILLGHSEKLALSFGLIATPDSVQIRVIKNLRICVDCHNFAKYISKIYGREVSLRDKNRFHRIVGGKCSCGDYW
;
A
#
# COMPACT_ATOMS: atom_id res chain seq x y z
N MET A 1 -27.22 -11.12 -34.98
CA MET A 1 -26.90 -10.39 -36.24
C MET A 1 -25.87 -9.28 -36.05
N ARG A 2 -25.84 -8.55 -34.91
CA ARG A 2 -24.84 -7.50 -34.65
C ARG A 2 -23.44 -8.08 -34.37
N LEU A 3 -23.35 -9.16 -33.59
CA LEU A 3 -22.10 -9.84 -33.25
C LEU A 3 -21.46 -10.56 -34.45
N ALA A 4 -22.29 -11.15 -35.32
CA ALA A 4 -21.85 -11.72 -36.60
C ALA A 4 -21.13 -10.67 -37.47
N ARG A 5 -21.62 -9.43 -37.54
CA ARG A 5 -20.95 -8.35 -38.28
C ARG A 5 -19.63 -7.94 -37.64
N HIS A 6 -19.55 -7.89 -36.32
CA HIS A 6 -18.32 -7.50 -35.61
C HIS A 6 -17.21 -8.55 -35.76
N VAL A 7 -17.50 -9.82 -35.45
CA VAL A 7 -16.52 -10.93 -35.55
C VAL A 7 -16.07 -11.16 -37.00
N LEU A 8 -16.99 -11.08 -37.97
CA LEU A 8 -16.65 -11.22 -39.39
C LEU A 8 -15.88 -10.02 -39.95
N SER A 9 -16.05 -8.81 -39.39
CA SER A 9 -15.30 -7.61 -39.81
C SER A 9 -13.85 -7.59 -39.32
N SER A 10 -13.56 -8.28 -38.20
CA SER A 10 -12.22 -8.34 -37.60
C SER A 10 -11.31 -9.45 -38.15
N THR A 11 -11.84 -10.34 -39.00
CA THR A 11 -11.08 -11.44 -39.61
C THR A 11 -10.99 -11.25 -41.13
N PRO A 12 -9.81 -10.97 -41.71
CA PRO A 12 -9.64 -11.06 -43.16
C PRO A 12 -9.71 -12.54 -43.54
N ILE A 13 -10.82 -12.93 -44.15
CA ILE A 13 -10.96 -14.25 -44.79
C ILE A 13 -10.30 -14.13 -46.15
N THR A 14 -9.00 -14.41 -46.23
CA THR A 14 -8.31 -14.60 -47.50
C THR A 14 -7.64 -15.97 -47.53
N SER A 15 -8.01 -16.71 -48.58
CA SER A 15 -7.44 -17.95 -49.12
C SER A 15 -7.51 -19.22 -48.26
N PHE A 16 -8.54 -20.05 -48.50
CA PHE A 16 -8.37 -21.51 -48.49
C PHE A 16 -8.04 -21.94 -49.92
N GLN A 17 -6.78 -22.23 -50.20
CA GLN A 17 -6.41 -23.06 -51.36
C GLN A 17 -6.74 -24.53 -51.02
N GLN A 18 -7.30 -25.23 -52.00
CA GLN A 18 -7.60 -26.66 -51.95
C GLN A 18 -6.35 -27.47 -51.58
N LEU A 19 -6.41 -28.21 -50.48
CA LEU A 19 -5.50 -29.32 -50.19
C LEU A 19 -6.35 -30.59 -50.05
N HIS A 20 -5.99 -31.61 -50.84
CA HIS A 20 -6.62 -32.93 -50.87
C HIS A 20 -6.59 -33.60 -49.48
N LEU A 21 -7.74 -34.16 -49.05
CA LEU A 21 -7.92 -34.90 -47.80
C LEU A 21 -7.76 -36.42 -48.00
N PRO A 22 -7.02 -37.14 -47.13
CA PRO A 22 -7.19 -38.58 -46.94
C PRO A 22 -8.42 -38.87 -46.06
N SER A 23 -9.05 -40.02 -46.28
CA SER A 23 -10.26 -40.50 -45.59
C SER A 23 -10.06 -40.73 -44.08
N LEU A 24 -11.09 -40.38 -43.30
CA LEU A 24 -11.13 -40.47 -41.82
C LEU A 24 -11.28 -41.92 -41.30
N PRO A 25 -10.55 -42.33 -40.25
CA PRO A 25 -10.87 -43.49 -39.44
C PRO A 25 -12.02 -43.20 -38.45
N SER A 26 -12.80 -44.23 -38.16
CA SER A 26 -14.11 -44.23 -37.49
C SER A 26 -14.14 -43.94 -35.97
N ASN A 27 -13.06 -43.42 -35.36
CA ASN A 27 -12.99 -43.14 -33.91
C ASN A 27 -12.63 -41.68 -33.59
N SER A 28 -13.55 -40.78 -33.92
CA SER A 28 -13.30 -39.33 -33.94
C SER A 28 -13.53 -38.61 -32.60
N GLN A 29 -14.12 -39.26 -31.59
CA GLN A 29 -14.45 -38.65 -30.30
C GLN A 29 -13.26 -38.60 -29.34
N HIS A 30 -12.42 -39.64 -29.33
CA HIS A 30 -11.24 -39.70 -28.45
C HIS A 30 -10.12 -38.76 -28.93
N PHE A 31 -10.02 -38.55 -30.25
CA PHE A 31 -8.93 -37.85 -30.92
C PHE A 31 -8.87 -36.33 -30.63
N LEU A 32 -10.03 -35.66 -30.51
CA LEU A 32 -10.10 -34.21 -30.24
C LEU A 32 -9.71 -33.86 -28.79
N SER A 33 -10.03 -34.73 -27.83
CA SER A 33 -9.65 -34.55 -26.42
C SER A 33 -8.14 -34.65 -26.20
N THR A 34 -7.47 -35.48 -27.00
CA THR A 34 -6.02 -35.68 -26.95
C THR A 34 -5.28 -34.54 -27.66
N LEU A 35 -5.73 -34.13 -28.86
CA LEU A 35 -5.11 -33.03 -29.62
C LEU A 35 -5.18 -31.66 -28.92
N SER A 36 -6.25 -31.40 -28.16
CA SER A 36 -6.42 -30.12 -27.47
C SER A 36 -5.43 -29.93 -26.31
N ARG A 37 -4.95 -31.02 -25.69
CA ARG A 37 -3.99 -30.96 -24.58
C ARG A 37 -2.55 -30.72 -25.07
N ASP A 38 -2.20 -31.24 -26.24
CA ASP A 38 -0.83 -31.25 -26.77
C ASP A 38 -0.52 -30.11 -27.75
N THR A 39 -0.85 -28.86 -27.43
CA THR A 39 -0.45 -27.67 -28.22
C THR A 39 -1.05 -27.47 -29.64
N HIS A 40 -1.84 -28.40 -30.19
CA HIS A 40 -2.37 -28.29 -31.56
C HIS A 40 -3.79 -27.66 -31.66
N LEU A 41 -3.98 -26.45 -31.12
CA LEU A 41 -5.23 -25.67 -31.25
C LEU A 41 -5.67 -25.49 -32.72
N HIS A 42 -4.71 -25.37 -33.62
CA HIS A 42 -4.95 -25.20 -35.05
C HIS A 42 -5.59 -26.45 -35.69
N GLU A 43 -5.14 -27.65 -35.33
CA GLU A 43 -5.66 -28.91 -35.85
C GLU A 43 -7.04 -29.23 -35.29
N ALA A 44 -7.29 -28.91 -34.01
CA ALA A 44 -8.62 -29.02 -33.42
C ALA A 44 -9.64 -28.11 -34.14
N LEU A 45 -9.25 -26.89 -34.52
CA LEU A 45 -10.08 -25.98 -35.32
C LEU A 45 -10.32 -26.49 -36.74
N LEU A 46 -9.32 -27.12 -37.37
CA LEU A 46 -9.46 -27.76 -38.68
C LEU A 46 -10.49 -28.90 -38.64
N GLN A 47 -10.37 -29.79 -37.65
CA GLN A 47 -11.32 -30.90 -37.46
C GLN A 47 -12.74 -30.41 -37.17
N MET A 48 -12.89 -29.35 -36.38
CA MET A 48 -14.18 -28.70 -36.13
C MET A 48 -14.78 -28.12 -37.42
N THR A 49 -13.94 -27.49 -38.26
CA THR A 49 -14.38 -26.96 -39.57
C THR A 49 -14.79 -28.07 -40.54
N LEU A 50 -14.09 -29.20 -40.54
CA LEU A 50 -14.41 -30.37 -41.36
C LEU A 50 -15.74 -31.02 -40.95
N ARG A 51 -16.06 -31.05 -39.64
CA ARG A 51 -17.36 -31.54 -39.14
C ARG A 51 -18.53 -30.61 -39.44
N GLY A 52 -18.28 -29.30 -39.55
CA GLY A 52 -19.32 -28.31 -39.84
C GLY A 52 -20.50 -28.42 -38.88
N HIS A 53 -21.69 -28.72 -39.41
CA HIS A 53 -22.93 -28.84 -38.64
C HIS A 53 -22.97 -30.04 -37.66
N ASP A 54 -22.11 -31.04 -37.83
CA ASP A 54 -22.04 -32.23 -36.94
C ASP A 54 -21.24 -31.99 -35.65
N THR A 55 -20.73 -30.77 -35.45
CA THR A 55 -19.94 -30.40 -34.26
C THR A 55 -20.80 -30.41 -33.00
N LYS A 56 -20.36 -31.14 -31.97
CA LYS A 56 -21.12 -31.33 -30.72
C LYS A 56 -20.64 -30.40 -29.61
N PHE A 57 -21.45 -30.29 -28.54
CA PHE A 57 -21.12 -29.52 -27.34
C PHE A 57 -19.72 -29.83 -26.77
N GLN A 58 -19.34 -31.11 -26.71
CA GLN A 58 -18.05 -31.52 -26.15
C GLN A 58 -16.87 -31.01 -26.98
N ASP A 59 -17.00 -30.96 -28.30
CA ASP A 59 -15.97 -30.44 -29.20
C ASP A 59 -15.75 -28.94 -28.90
N TYR A 60 -16.83 -28.16 -28.87
CA TYR A 60 -16.78 -26.74 -28.53
C TYR A 60 -16.23 -26.48 -27.11
N ASN A 61 -16.70 -27.23 -26.11
CA ASN A 61 -16.25 -27.07 -24.72
C ASN A 61 -14.75 -27.34 -24.58
N THR A 62 -14.23 -28.38 -25.24
CA THR A 62 -12.81 -28.76 -25.16
C THR A 62 -11.93 -27.66 -25.74
N VAL A 63 -12.19 -27.26 -27.00
CA VAL A 63 -11.39 -26.22 -27.68
C VAL A 63 -11.50 -24.88 -26.95
N LEU A 64 -12.69 -24.50 -26.50
CA LEU A 64 -12.90 -23.22 -25.81
C LEU A 64 -12.19 -23.18 -24.44
N ASN A 65 -12.16 -24.28 -23.68
CA ASN A 65 -11.42 -24.35 -22.42
C ASN A 65 -9.92 -24.18 -22.64
N GLU A 66 -9.39 -24.75 -23.72
CA GLU A 66 -8.00 -24.58 -24.10
C GLU A 66 -7.69 -23.13 -24.49
N CYS A 67 -8.57 -22.49 -25.28
CA CYS A 67 -8.47 -21.07 -25.59
C CYS A 67 -8.45 -20.19 -24.33
N VAL A 68 -9.31 -20.49 -23.34
CA VAL A 68 -9.38 -19.77 -22.06
C VAL A 68 -8.10 -19.94 -21.22
N THR A 69 -7.49 -21.11 -21.30
CA THR A 69 -6.26 -21.43 -20.55
C THR A 69 -5.06 -20.72 -21.17
N LYS A 70 -4.94 -20.77 -22.51
CA LYS A 70 -3.86 -20.14 -23.27
C LYS A 70 -4.06 -18.65 -23.59
N ARG A 71 -5.22 -18.08 -23.23
CA ARG A 71 -5.66 -16.73 -23.64
C ARG A 71 -5.62 -16.54 -25.17
N ALA A 72 -5.98 -17.58 -25.91
CA ALA A 72 -5.90 -17.63 -27.37
C ALA A 72 -7.09 -16.89 -28.01
N PHE A 73 -6.93 -15.57 -28.20
CA PHE A 73 -8.00 -14.67 -28.65
C PHE A 73 -8.51 -15.00 -30.06
N ARG A 74 -7.60 -15.16 -31.03
CA ARG A 74 -7.96 -15.39 -32.45
C ARG A 74 -8.64 -16.74 -32.64
N GLU A 75 -8.11 -17.77 -32.01
CA GLU A 75 -8.64 -19.13 -32.02
C GLU A 75 -10.04 -19.14 -31.40
N GLY A 76 -10.22 -18.46 -30.26
CA GLY A 76 -11.51 -18.26 -29.63
C GLY A 76 -12.55 -17.56 -30.53
N GLN A 77 -12.15 -16.51 -31.26
CA GLN A 77 -13.01 -15.86 -32.26
C GLN A 77 -13.38 -16.81 -33.40
N ARG A 78 -12.48 -17.68 -33.86
CA ARG A 78 -12.77 -18.70 -34.87
C ARG A 78 -13.80 -19.72 -34.38
N VAL A 79 -13.70 -20.17 -33.13
CA VAL A 79 -14.73 -21.03 -32.52
C VAL A 79 -16.08 -20.30 -32.47
N HIS A 80 -16.09 -19.05 -32.04
CA HIS A 80 -17.32 -18.26 -31.95
C HIS A 80 -17.96 -18.03 -33.33
N ALA A 81 -17.16 -17.69 -34.35
CA ALA A 81 -17.60 -17.53 -35.72
C ALA A 81 -18.16 -18.84 -36.31
N HIS A 82 -17.55 -19.98 -35.99
CA HIS A 82 -18.02 -21.29 -36.42
C HIS A 82 -19.40 -21.62 -35.83
N ILE A 83 -19.64 -21.34 -34.54
CA ILE A 83 -20.95 -21.50 -33.89
C ILE A 83 -22.01 -20.66 -34.61
N ILE A 84 -21.69 -19.41 -34.94
CA ILE A 84 -22.60 -18.49 -35.65
C ILE A 84 -22.90 -19.04 -37.06
N LYS A 85 -21.88 -19.45 -37.81
CA LYS A 85 -22.01 -19.94 -39.19
C LYS A 85 -22.80 -21.26 -39.28
N THR A 86 -22.64 -22.14 -38.29
CA THR A 86 -23.34 -23.42 -38.24
C THR A 86 -24.74 -23.34 -37.64
N HIS A 87 -25.16 -22.13 -37.21
CA HIS A 87 -26.41 -21.90 -36.49
C HIS A 87 -26.56 -22.78 -35.24
N TYR A 88 -25.45 -23.19 -34.64
CA TYR A 88 -25.46 -23.95 -33.40
C TYR A 88 -26.01 -23.06 -32.27
N LEU A 89 -26.90 -23.59 -31.44
CA LEU A 89 -27.50 -22.88 -30.31
C LEU A 89 -26.71 -23.20 -29.03
N PRO A 90 -25.73 -22.36 -28.62
CA PRO A 90 -24.91 -22.66 -27.46
C PRO A 90 -25.72 -22.52 -26.17
N SER A 91 -25.50 -23.47 -25.25
CA SER A 91 -26.05 -23.42 -23.90
C SER A 91 -25.54 -22.21 -23.12
N VAL A 92 -26.25 -21.83 -22.06
CA VAL A 92 -25.84 -20.74 -21.12
C VAL A 92 -24.40 -20.96 -20.64
N TYR A 93 -24.01 -22.21 -20.39
CA TYR A 93 -22.66 -22.58 -20.01
C TYR A 93 -21.60 -22.22 -21.07
N LEU A 94 -21.81 -22.59 -22.35
CA LEU A 94 -20.85 -22.25 -23.41
C LEU A 94 -20.76 -20.74 -23.62
N ARG A 95 -21.89 -20.03 -23.60
CA ARG A 95 -21.92 -18.57 -23.69
C ARG A 95 -21.16 -17.92 -22.54
N THR A 96 -21.35 -18.40 -21.31
CA THR A 96 -20.60 -17.94 -20.13
C THR A 96 -19.10 -18.17 -20.29
N ARG A 97 -18.69 -19.31 -20.89
CA ARG A 97 -17.28 -19.60 -21.15
C ARG A 97 -16.68 -18.63 -22.19
N PHE A 98 -17.44 -18.20 -23.20
CA PHE A 98 -17.01 -17.13 -24.11
C PHE A 98 -16.82 -15.78 -23.40
N ILE A 99 -17.70 -15.41 -22.46
CA ILE A 99 -17.52 -14.21 -21.63
C ILE A 99 -16.18 -14.28 -20.87
N VAL A 100 -15.88 -15.44 -20.26
CA VAL A 100 -14.61 -15.67 -19.54
C VAL A 100 -13.40 -15.59 -20.48
N LEU A 101 -13.48 -16.18 -21.67
CA LEU A 101 -12.43 -16.11 -22.69
C LEU A 101 -12.13 -14.65 -23.06
N TYR A 102 -13.15 -13.92 -23.52
CA TYR A 102 -12.98 -12.54 -23.97
C TYR A 102 -12.54 -11.62 -22.84
N SER A 103 -13.04 -11.83 -21.63
CA SER A 103 -12.58 -11.12 -20.44
C SER A 103 -11.08 -11.34 -20.18
N LYS A 104 -10.56 -12.56 -20.33
CA LYS A 104 -9.13 -12.89 -20.13
C LYS A 104 -8.22 -12.41 -21.26
N CYS A 105 -8.77 -12.24 -22.46
CA CYS A 105 -8.07 -11.73 -23.65
C CYS A 105 -8.21 -10.22 -23.81
N ASP A 106 -8.53 -9.50 -22.73
CA ASP A 106 -8.65 -8.04 -22.71
C ASP A 106 -9.70 -7.43 -23.66
N SER A 107 -10.64 -8.22 -24.20
CA SER A 107 -11.79 -7.73 -24.99
C SER A 107 -13.08 -7.69 -24.16
N LEU A 108 -13.35 -6.58 -23.49
CA LEU A 108 -14.58 -6.42 -22.70
C LEU A 108 -15.82 -6.24 -23.60
N GLN A 109 -15.62 -5.67 -24.78
CA GLN A 109 -16.69 -5.40 -25.74
C GLN A 109 -17.28 -6.70 -26.29
N ASP A 110 -16.44 -7.66 -26.70
CA ASP A 110 -16.89 -8.97 -27.16
C ASP A 110 -17.58 -9.75 -26.03
N ALA A 111 -17.04 -9.68 -24.81
CA ALA A 111 -17.66 -10.29 -23.63
C ALA A 111 -19.05 -9.72 -23.37
N TRP A 112 -19.20 -8.39 -23.44
CA TRP A 112 -20.49 -7.71 -23.28
C TRP A 112 -21.47 -8.10 -24.38
N HIS A 113 -21.02 -8.19 -25.64
CA HIS A 113 -21.88 -8.60 -26.74
C HIS A 113 -22.41 -10.02 -26.57
N VAL A 114 -21.57 -10.97 -26.13
CA VAL A 114 -22.03 -12.33 -25.81
C VAL A 114 -23.07 -12.31 -24.70
N PHE A 115 -22.83 -11.53 -23.65
CA PHE A 115 -23.73 -11.40 -22.51
C PHE A 115 -25.06 -10.74 -22.89
N ASP A 116 -25.04 -9.72 -23.74
CA ASP A 116 -26.22 -9.00 -24.21
C ASP A 116 -27.13 -9.92 -25.05
N GLU A 117 -26.55 -10.72 -25.94
CA GLU A 117 -27.29 -11.67 -26.80
C GLU A 117 -27.84 -12.91 -26.05
N MET A 118 -27.56 -13.07 -24.74
CA MET A 118 -28.13 -14.15 -23.92
C MET A 118 -29.59 -13.87 -23.55
N SER A 119 -30.51 -14.72 -24.01
CA SER A 119 -31.93 -14.68 -23.63
C SER A 119 -32.17 -15.08 -22.18
N GLN A 120 -31.36 -16.00 -21.65
CA GLN A 120 -31.37 -16.41 -20.25
C GLN A 120 -29.98 -16.25 -19.65
N ARG A 121 -29.92 -15.55 -18.51
CA ARG A 121 -28.69 -15.28 -17.75
C ARG A 121 -28.88 -15.87 -16.36
N ASN A 122 -27.94 -16.72 -15.93
CA ASN A 122 -27.91 -17.27 -14.58
C ASN A 122 -26.87 -16.54 -13.71
N VAL A 123 -26.84 -16.86 -12.41
CA VAL A 123 -25.88 -16.30 -11.43
C VAL A 123 -24.43 -16.35 -11.91
N VAL A 124 -24.03 -17.43 -12.59
CA VAL A 124 -22.65 -17.60 -13.10
C VAL A 124 -22.35 -16.62 -14.23
N SER A 125 -23.26 -16.45 -15.19
CA SER A 125 -23.09 -15.51 -16.30
C SER A 125 -23.05 -14.05 -15.84
N TRP A 126 -23.90 -13.67 -14.88
CA TRP A 126 -23.87 -12.35 -14.25
C TRP A 126 -22.56 -12.13 -13.50
N THR A 127 -22.16 -13.08 -12.65
CA THR A 127 -20.91 -13.01 -11.88
C THR A 127 -19.69 -12.92 -12.77
N ALA A 128 -19.66 -13.64 -13.90
CA ALA A 128 -18.58 -13.57 -14.89
C ALA A 128 -18.44 -12.17 -15.49
N MET A 129 -19.55 -11.52 -15.86
CA MET A 129 -19.53 -10.17 -16.42
C MET A 129 -19.15 -9.11 -15.35
N ILE A 130 -19.69 -9.23 -14.13
CA ILE A 130 -19.32 -8.37 -13.00
C ILE A 130 -17.82 -8.48 -12.71
N SER A 131 -17.28 -9.71 -12.67
CA SER A 131 -15.85 -9.96 -12.46
C SER A 131 -14.99 -9.35 -13.56
N ALA A 132 -15.46 -9.41 -14.82
CA ALA A 132 -14.76 -8.83 -15.97
C ALA A 132 -14.61 -7.30 -15.85
N TYR A 133 -15.66 -6.59 -15.40
CA TYR A 133 -15.58 -5.16 -15.13
C TYR A 133 -14.74 -4.84 -13.88
N SER A 134 -14.95 -5.57 -12.77
CA SER A 134 -14.24 -5.35 -11.50
C SER A 134 -12.72 -5.45 -11.68
N LYS A 135 -12.23 -6.51 -12.34
CA LYS A 135 -10.80 -6.75 -12.57
C LYS A 135 -10.10 -5.67 -13.39
N ARG A 136 -10.86 -4.86 -14.15
CA ARG A 136 -10.34 -3.75 -14.96
C ARG A 136 -10.49 -2.38 -14.29
N GLY A 137 -10.92 -2.35 -13.02
CA GLY A 137 -11.13 -1.12 -12.27
C GLY A 137 -12.43 -0.37 -12.62
N TYR A 138 -13.31 -0.96 -13.45
CA TYR A 138 -14.61 -0.37 -13.79
C TYR A 138 -15.66 -0.68 -12.71
N ALA A 139 -15.38 -0.22 -11.48
CA ALA A 139 -16.17 -0.51 -10.30
C ALA A 139 -17.66 -0.10 -10.44
N SER A 140 -17.92 1.10 -10.98
CA SER A 140 -19.28 1.61 -11.17
C SER A 140 -20.12 0.73 -12.10
N GLN A 141 -19.53 0.24 -13.19
CA GLN A 141 -20.19 -0.65 -14.14
C GLN A 141 -20.44 -2.03 -13.52
N ALA A 142 -19.48 -2.57 -12.76
CA ALA A 142 -19.64 -3.82 -12.04
C ALA A 142 -20.81 -3.74 -11.02
N LEU A 143 -20.90 -2.64 -10.27
CA LEU A 143 -21.98 -2.39 -9.32
C LEU A 143 -23.34 -2.21 -10.01
N ASN A 144 -23.38 -1.52 -11.16
CA ASN A 144 -24.61 -1.39 -11.94
C ASN A 144 -25.10 -2.75 -12.46
N LEU A 145 -24.20 -3.60 -12.97
CA LEU A 145 -24.56 -4.96 -13.37
C LEU A 145 -25.10 -5.80 -12.19
N PHE A 146 -24.55 -5.63 -10.99
CA PHE A 146 -25.08 -6.28 -9.80
C PHE A 146 -26.52 -5.81 -9.50
N VAL A 147 -26.79 -4.51 -9.59
CA VAL A 147 -28.16 -3.99 -9.44
C VAL A 147 -29.10 -4.53 -10.52
N GLN A 148 -28.63 -4.65 -11.77
CA GLN A 148 -29.42 -5.25 -12.86
C GLN A 148 -29.71 -6.74 -12.62
N MET A 149 -28.75 -7.49 -12.10
CA MET A 149 -28.91 -8.89 -11.69
C MET A 149 -30.02 -9.03 -10.64
N LEU A 150 -30.01 -8.19 -9.61
CA LEU A 150 -31.04 -8.15 -8.57
C LEU A 150 -32.42 -7.79 -9.14
N ARG A 151 -32.49 -6.78 -10.02
CA ARG A 151 -33.74 -6.37 -10.69
C ARG A 151 -34.29 -7.45 -11.62
N ALA A 152 -33.42 -8.27 -12.20
CA ALA A 152 -33.81 -9.43 -13.01
C ALA A 152 -34.27 -10.63 -12.16
N GLY A 153 -34.32 -10.49 -10.83
CA GLY A 153 -34.74 -11.56 -9.91
C GLY A 153 -33.74 -12.70 -9.77
N THR A 154 -32.47 -12.49 -10.18
CA THR A 154 -31.42 -13.50 -10.00
C THR A 154 -30.76 -13.32 -8.64
N GLU A 155 -30.90 -14.29 -7.75
CA GLU A 155 -30.28 -14.24 -6.42
C GLU A 155 -28.74 -14.35 -6.51
N PRO A 156 -27.99 -13.47 -5.82
CA PRO A 156 -26.55 -13.58 -5.69
C PRO A 156 -26.12 -14.78 -4.86
N ASN A 157 -24.97 -15.37 -5.21
CA ASN A 157 -24.31 -16.36 -4.38
C ASN A 157 -23.04 -15.79 -3.73
N GLU A 158 -22.35 -16.63 -2.96
CA GLU A 158 -21.10 -16.29 -2.25
C GLU A 158 -20.03 -15.71 -3.18
N PHE A 159 -19.91 -16.23 -4.41
CA PHE A 159 -18.95 -15.74 -5.40
C PHE A 159 -19.36 -14.39 -5.99
N THR A 160 -20.66 -14.16 -6.17
CA THR A 160 -21.19 -12.85 -6.57
C THR A 160 -20.85 -11.80 -5.51
N PHE A 161 -21.15 -12.06 -4.24
CA PHE A 161 -20.84 -11.13 -3.15
C PHE A 161 -19.36 -10.83 -3.04
N ALA A 162 -18.52 -11.86 -3.02
CA ALA A 162 -17.07 -11.69 -2.98
C ALA A 162 -16.58 -10.78 -4.13
N THR A 163 -17.08 -11.01 -5.35
CA THR A 163 -16.70 -10.22 -6.52
C THR A 163 -17.15 -8.77 -6.41
N VAL A 164 -18.40 -8.51 -6.01
CA VAL A 164 -18.94 -7.14 -5.95
C VAL A 164 -18.29 -6.32 -4.84
N LEU A 165 -17.94 -6.94 -3.71
CA LEU A 165 -17.25 -6.28 -2.61
C LEU A 165 -15.86 -5.75 -3.03
N THR A 166 -15.16 -6.41 -3.96
CA THR A 166 -13.90 -5.89 -4.51
C THR A 166 -14.07 -4.58 -5.28
N SER A 167 -15.27 -4.31 -5.82
CA SER A 167 -15.61 -3.03 -6.47
C SER A 167 -16.04 -1.95 -5.47
N CYS A 168 -16.12 -2.24 -4.18
CA CYS A 168 -16.58 -1.30 -3.14
C CYS A 168 -15.45 -0.58 -2.39
N THR A 169 -14.19 -0.75 -2.79
CA THR A 169 -13.02 -0.23 -2.05
C THR A 169 -12.73 1.26 -2.28
N GLY A 170 -13.48 1.95 -3.17
CA GLY A 170 -13.36 3.39 -3.42
C GLY A 170 -14.25 4.26 -2.52
N SER A 171 -14.07 5.58 -2.55
CA SER A 171 -14.81 6.55 -1.72
C SER A 171 -16.33 6.51 -1.92
N LEU A 172 -16.81 6.38 -3.17
CA LEU A 172 -18.23 6.14 -3.48
C LEU A 172 -18.67 4.70 -3.14
N GLY A 173 -17.71 3.76 -3.13
CA GLY A 173 -17.93 2.34 -2.91
C GLY A 173 -18.29 1.99 -1.47
N PHE A 174 -17.85 2.77 -0.48
CA PHE A 174 -18.14 2.50 0.94
C PHE A 174 -19.63 2.43 1.27
N ILE A 175 -20.42 3.40 0.78
CA ILE A 175 -21.87 3.46 1.05
C ILE A 175 -22.56 2.23 0.47
N LEU A 176 -22.21 1.88 -0.79
CA LEU A 176 -22.74 0.69 -1.45
C LEU A 176 -22.26 -0.59 -0.77
N GLY A 177 -21.01 -0.65 -0.31
CA GLY A 177 -20.45 -1.76 0.45
C GLY A 177 -21.24 -2.05 1.73
N ARG A 178 -21.67 -1.01 2.46
CA ARG A 178 -22.56 -1.19 3.63
C ARG A 178 -23.95 -1.69 3.26
N GLN A 179 -24.51 -1.23 2.14
CA GLN A 179 -25.80 -1.72 1.65
C GLN A 179 -25.71 -3.20 1.25
N ILE A 180 -24.62 -3.58 0.57
CA ILE A 180 -24.35 -4.97 0.19
C ILE A 180 -24.11 -5.83 1.42
N HIS A 181 -23.38 -5.35 2.43
CA HIS A 181 -23.23 -6.05 3.72
C HIS A 181 -24.59 -6.27 4.40
N SER A 182 -25.47 -5.26 4.40
CA SER A 182 -26.83 -5.41 4.93
C SER A 182 -27.64 -6.46 4.16
N LEU A 183 -27.43 -6.58 2.84
CA LEU A 183 -28.04 -7.61 2.00
C LEU A 183 -27.47 -9.01 2.30
N ILE A 184 -26.15 -9.12 2.52
CA ILE A 184 -25.46 -10.36 2.92
C ILE A 184 -26.05 -10.90 4.23
N VAL A 185 -26.26 -10.04 5.22
CA VAL A 185 -26.92 -10.40 6.48
C VAL A 185 -28.35 -10.87 6.24
N LYS A 186 -29.15 -10.11 5.47
CA LYS A 186 -30.55 -10.47 5.15
C LYS A 186 -30.70 -11.80 4.41
N LEU A 187 -29.71 -12.15 3.59
CA LEU A 187 -29.68 -13.41 2.84
C LEU A 187 -28.90 -14.52 3.56
N ASN A 188 -28.56 -14.32 4.85
CA ASN A 188 -27.93 -15.30 5.72
C ASN A 188 -26.54 -15.78 5.25
N TYR A 189 -25.77 -14.91 4.60
CA TYR A 189 -24.40 -15.16 4.15
C TYR A 189 -23.33 -14.64 5.14
N GLU A 190 -23.72 -14.08 6.29
CA GLU A 190 -22.81 -13.45 7.26
C GLU A 190 -21.79 -14.42 7.89
N ALA A 191 -22.19 -15.68 8.09
CA ALA A 191 -21.32 -16.74 8.63
C ALA A 191 -20.41 -17.38 7.56
N HIS A 192 -20.57 -17.02 6.28
CA HIS A 192 -19.86 -17.67 5.19
C HIS A 192 -18.43 -17.13 5.05
N VAL A 193 -17.42 -17.97 5.30
CA VAL A 193 -16.00 -17.58 5.38
C VAL A 193 -15.49 -16.79 4.16
N TYR A 194 -15.87 -17.19 2.94
CA TYR A 194 -15.46 -16.48 1.72
C TYR A 194 -16.08 -15.08 1.60
N VAL A 195 -17.32 -14.90 2.05
CA VAL A 195 -18.01 -13.60 2.04
C VAL A 195 -17.45 -12.72 3.16
N GLY A 196 -17.25 -13.30 4.34
CA GLY A 196 -16.56 -12.68 5.46
C GLY A 196 -15.19 -12.14 5.09
N SER A 197 -14.32 -12.97 4.50
CA SER A 197 -12.99 -12.55 4.03
C SER A 197 -13.05 -11.38 3.03
N SER A 198 -14.06 -11.36 2.15
CA SER A 198 -14.24 -10.27 1.19
C SER A 198 -14.75 -8.98 1.85
N LEU A 199 -15.62 -9.09 2.87
CA LEU A 199 -16.05 -7.96 3.69
C LEU A 199 -14.89 -7.37 4.49
N LEU A 200 -14.03 -8.22 5.06
CA LEU A 200 -12.82 -7.82 5.78
C LEU A 200 -11.89 -7.00 4.88
N ASP A 201 -11.55 -7.53 3.71
CA ASP A 201 -10.70 -6.84 2.72
C ASP A 201 -11.30 -5.49 2.30
N MET A 202 -12.63 -5.45 2.07
CA MET A 202 -13.33 -4.22 1.71
C MET A 202 -13.25 -3.17 2.82
N TYR A 203 -13.63 -3.50 4.05
CA TYR A 203 -13.61 -2.56 5.17
C TYR A 203 -12.17 -2.12 5.52
N ALA A 204 -11.21 -3.04 5.49
CA ALA A 204 -9.80 -2.74 5.73
C ALA A 204 -9.26 -1.73 4.71
N LYS A 205 -9.48 -1.96 3.40
CA LYS A 205 -9.01 -1.07 2.32
C LYS A 205 -9.66 0.32 2.36
N VAL A 206 -10.89 0.43 2.85
CA VAL A 206 -11.59 1.71 3.04
C VAL A 206 -11.14 2.43 4.34
N GLY A 207 -10.30 1.78 5.17
CA GLY A 207 -9.82 2.33 6.43
C GLY A 207 -10.81 2.22 7.59
N LYS A 208 -11.83 1.37 7.47
CA LYS A 208 -12.87 1.11 8.46
C LYS A 208 -12.57 -0.14 9.27
N ILE A 209 -11.48 -0.06 10.04
CA ILE A 209 -10.89 -1.22 10.71
C ILE A 209 -11.77 -1.79 11.83
N HIS A 210 -12.58 -0.95 12.48
CA HIS A 210 -13.49 -1.42 13.54
C HIS A 210 -14.63 -2.25 12.95
N GLU A 211 -15.20 -1.84 11.83
CA GLU A 211 -16.19 -2.63 11.09
C GLU A 211 -15.59 -3.93 10.57
N ALA A 212 -14.34 -3.90 10.06
CA ALA A 212 -13.62 -5.12 9.69
C ALA A 212 -13.45 -6.05 10.90
N ARG A 213 -13.02 -5.54 12.05
CA ARG A 213 -12.89 -6.32 13.28
C ARG A 213 -14.21 -6.95 13.72
N GLY A 214 -15.32 -6.21 13.64
CA GLY A 214 -16.65 -6.75 13.93
C GLY A 214 -17.03 -7.93 13.03
N VAL A 215 -16.79 -7.82 11.71
CA VAL A 215 -16.98 -8.94 10.77
C VAL A 215 -16.10 -10.13 11.15
N PHE A 216 -14.83 -9.89 11.49
CA PHE A 216 -13.88 -10.95 11.87
C PHE A 216 -14.34 -11.68 13.14
N GLU A 217 -14.86 -10.94 14.11
CA GLU A 217 -15.35 -11.48 15.38
C GLU A 217 -16.58 -12.36 15.20
N CYS A 218 -17.48 -12.00 14.27
CA CYS A 218 -18.69 -12.77 13.95
C CYS A 218 -18.44 -14.05 13.12
N LEU A 219 -17.25 -14.24 12.53
CA LEU A 219 -16.97 -15.44 11.75
C LEU A 219 -16.84 -16.68 12.66
N PRO A 220 -17.65 -17.73 12.44
CA PRO A 220 -17.65 -18.93 13.28
C PRO A 220 -16.36 -19.75 13.12
N GLU A 221 -15.86 -19.82 11.88
CA GLU A 221 -14.58 -20.41 11.54
C GLU A 221 -13.73 -19.37 10.82
N ARG A 222 -12.47 -19.25 11.25
CA ARG A 222 -11.51 -18.31 10.68
C ARG A 222 -10.39 -19.13 10.06
N ASP A 223 -10.12 -18.86 8.80
CA ASP A 223 -9.00 -19.43 8.08
C ASP A 223 -7.82 -18.44 8.01
N VAL A 224 -6.68 -18.93 7.51
CA VAL A 224 -5.48 -18.10 7.32
C VAL A 224 -5.77 -16.88 6.44
N VAL A 225 -6.72 -16.98 5.50
CA VAL A 225 -7.08 -15.88 4.57
C VAL A 225 -7.75 -14.74 5.33
N SER A 226 -8.79 -15.05 6.12
CA SER A 226 -9.52 -14.07 6.93
C SER A 226 -8.60 -13.37 7.93
N CYS A 227 -7.73 -14.12 8.64
CA CYS A 227 -6.73 -13.56 9.54
C CYS A 227 -5.68 -12.70 8.81
N THR A 228 -5.22 -13.14 7.63
CA THR A 228 -4.26 -12.37 6.83
C THR A 228 -4.86 -11.05 6.35
N ALA A 229 -6.14 -11.03 5.96
CA ALA A 229 -6.82 -9.82 5.53
C ALA A 229 -6.84 -8.74 6.63
N ILE A 230 -7.20 -9.12 7.86
CA ILE A 230 -7.24 -8.17 8.99
C ILE A 230 -5.85 -7.77 9.48
N ILE A 231 -4.85 -8.68 9.49
CA ILE A 231 -3.44 -8.35 9.79
C ILE A 231 -2.92 -7.32 8.78
N THR A 232 -3.25 -7.51 7.49
CA THR A 232 -2.88 -6.60 6.40
C THR A 232 -3.55 -5.24 6.58
N GLY A 233 -4.84 -5.20 6.93
CA GLY A 233 -5.56 -3.98 7.24
C GLY A 233 -4.93 -3.19 8.39
N TYR A 234 -4.59 -3.87 9.49
CA TYR A 234 -3.89 -3.26 10.61
C TYR A 234 -2.53 -2.69 10.20
N ALA A 235 -1.68 -3.47 9.52
CA ALA A 235 -0.37 -3.04 9.05
C ALA A 235 -0.43 -1.83 8.09
N GLN A 236 -1.41 -1.79 7.18
CA GLN A 236 -1.57 -0.67 6.24
C GLN A 236 -2.02 0.64 6.91
N LEU A 237 -2.76 0.55 8.02
CA LEU A 237 -3.16 1.70 8.84
C LEU A 237 -2.07 2.07 9.88
N GLY A 238 -0.99 1.29 9.95
CA GLY A 238 0.07 1.39 10.94
C GLY A 238 -0.40 1.07 12.36
N LEU A 239 -1.44 0.26 12.51
CA LEU A 239 -1.87 -0.35 13.77
C LEU A 239 -1.03 -1.62 13.98
N ASP A 240 0.28 -1.43 14.05
CA ASP A 240 1.26 -2.49 13.85
C ASP A 240 1.31 -3.47 15.05
N GLU A 241 0.97 -3.01 16.25
CA GLU A 241 0.92 -3.86 17.44
C GLU A 241 -0.26 -4.83 17.38
N GLU A 242 -1.44 -4.35 16.94
CA GLU A 242 -2.64 -5.15 16.73
C GLU A 242 -2.41 -6.21 15.65
N ALA A 243 -1.69 -5.85 14.57
CA ALA A 243 -1.27 -6.80 13.54
C ALA A 243 -0.39 -7.93 14.11
N LEU A 244 0.57 -7.59 14.97
CA LEU A 244 1.45 -8.58 15.61
C LEU A 244 0.74 -9.46 16.62
N GLU A 245 -0.14 -8.89 17.44
CA GLU A 245 -0.93 -9.65 18.41
C GLU A 245 -1.78 -10.70 17.70
N LEU A 246 -2.44 -10.30 16.62
CA LEU A 246 -3.26 -11.22 15.84
C LEU A 246 -2.43 -12.28 15.12
N PHE A 247 -1.23 -11.95 14.64
CA PHE A 247 -0.30 -12.92 14.09
C PHE A 247 0.14 -13.96 15.13
N ARG A 248 0.47 -13.53 16.37
CA ARG A 248 0.80 -14.46 17.46
C ARG A 248 -0.35 -15.40 17.77
N ARG A 249 -1.59 -14.88 17.76
CA ARG A 249 -2.80 -15.69 17.93
C ARG A 249 -2.95 -16.72 16.81
N LEU A 250 -2.78 -16.31 15.55
CA LEU A 250 -2.81 -17.22 14.39
C LEU A 250 -1.80 -18.37 14.54
N GLN A 251 -0.58 -18.06 15.00
CA GLN A 251 0.44 -19.08 15.26
C GLN A 251 0.09 -19.99 16.45
N GLY A 252 -0.48 -19.42 17.52
CA GLY A 252 -0.91 -20.17 18.70
C GLY A 252 -2.07 -21.14 18.42
N GLU A 253 -2.92 -20.81 17.44
CA GLU A 253 -3.98 -21.68 16.92
C GLU A 253 -3.45 -22.75 15.93
N GLY A 254 -2.14 -22.80 15.69
CA GLY A 254 -1.50 -23.83 14.86
C GLY A 254 -1.68 -23.66 13.35
N MET A 255 -2.12 -22.48 12.90
CA MET A 255 -2.38 -22.24 11.47
C MET A 255 -1.07 -21.97 10.71
N GLU A 256 -0.88 -22.64 9.56
CA GLU A 256 0.28 -22.40 8.69
C GLU A 256 0.15 -21.05 7.96
N SER A 257 1.08 -20.13 8.21
CA SER A 257 1.13 -18.83 7.56
C SER A 257 1.65 -18.93 6.12
N ASN A 258 1.08 -18.13 5.22
CA ASN A 258 1.52 -18.04 3.83
C ASN A 258 2.43 -16.81 3.61
N TYR A 259 2.96 -16.64 2.39
CA TYR A 259 3.85 -15.52 2.08
C TYR A 259 3.17 -14.16 2.28
N VAL A 260 1.86 -14.04 2.04
CA VAL A 260 1.11 -12.79 2.24
C VAL A 260 1.06 -12.44 3.73
N THR A 261 0.75 -13.43 4.59
CA THR A 261 0.76 -13.25 6.05
C THR A 261 2.11 -12.70 6.51
N TYR A 262 3.22 -13.31 6.08
CA TYR A 262 4.56 -12.84 6.44
C TYR A 262 4.86 -11.44 5.90
N THR A 263 4.49 -11.12 4.66
CA THR A 263 4.71 -9.76 4.11
C THR A 263 3.98 -8.69 4.92
N SER A 264 2.75 -8.96 5.35
CA SER A 264 1.95 -8.05 6.17
C SER A 264 2.52 -7.87 7.57
N VAL A 265 2.98 -8.96 8.20
CA VAL A 265 3.64 -8.92 9.50
C VAL A 265 4.99 -8.21 9.43
N LEU A 266 5.78 -8.44 8.39
CA LEU A 266 7.04 -7.73 8.16
C LEU A 266 6.82 -6.23 7.94
N THR A 267 5.72 -5.85 7.28
CA THR A 267 5.30 -4.46 7.13
C THR A 267 4.99 -3.83 8.50
N ALA A 268 4.24 -4.51 9.35
CA ALA A 268 3.98 -4.05 10.72
C ALA A 268 5.26 -3.93 11.55
N LEU A 269 6.16 -4.92 11.45
CA LEU A 269 7.46 -4.91 12.13
C LEU A 269 8.38 -3.77 11.66
N SER A 270 8.33 -3.47 10.36
CA SER A 270 9.01 -2.34 9.72
C SER A 270 8.47 -1.02 10.28
N GLY A 271 7.15 -0.90 10.46
CA GLY A 271 6.49 0.24 11.11
C GLY A 271 6.93 0.43 12.57
N LEU A 272 7.06 -0.67 13.33
CA LEU A 272 7.48 -0.67 14.74
C LEU A 272 9.00 -0.53 14.96
N ALA A 273 9.81 -0.61 13.90
CA ALA A 273 11.26 -0.78 13.99
C ALA A 273 11.66 -1.95 14.93
N ALA A 274 10.90 -3.05 14.92
CA ALA A 274 11.04 -4.16 15.87
C ALA A 274 12.03 -5.23 15.38
N LEU A 275 13.32 -4.90 15.32
CA LEU A 275 14.37 -5.74 14.73
C LEU A 275 14.41 -7.18 15.25
N ASP A 276 14.29 -7.38 16.57
CA ASP A 276 14.40 -8.72 17.16
C ASP A 276 13.21 -9.61 16.82
N HIS A 277 12.00 -9.03 16.79
CA HIS A 277 10.82 -9.75 16.30
C HIS A 277 10.92 -10.00 14.79
N GLY A 278 11.48 -9.05 14.02
CA GLY A 278 11.83 -9.24 12.61
C GLY A 278 12.75 -10.42 12.37
N LYS A 279 13.80 -10.58 13.18
CA LYS A 279 14.69 -11.76 13.11
C LYS A 279 13.96 -13.06 13.45
N GLN A 280 13.08 -13.05 14.45
CA GLN A 280 12.28 -14.22 14.81
C GLN A 280 11.36 -14.65 13.66
N VAL A 281 10.65 -13.69 13.05
CA VAL A 281 9.77 -13.96 11.89
C VAL A 281 10.58 -14.41 10.68
N HIS A 282 11.73 -13.80 10.39
CA HIS A 282 12.61 -14.24 9.31
C HIS A 282 13.10 -15.68 9.52
N ASN A 283 13.54 -16.04 10.74
CA ASN A 283 13.90 -17.42 11.05
C ASN A 283 12.72 -18.37 10.91
N HIS A 284 11.50 -17.94 11.27
CA HIS A 284 10.29 -18.71 11.09
C HIS A 284 9.99 -18.94 9.60
N VAL A 285 10.15 -17.91 8.74
CA VAL A 285 10.05 -18.03 7.28
C VAL A 285 11.02 -19.08 6.75
N LEU A 286 12.31 -19.03 7.16
CA LEU A 286 13.34 -19.98 6.73
C LEU A 286 13.04 -21.43 7.15
N ARG A 287 12.35 -21.62 8.27
CA ARG A 287 11.94 -22.95 8.76
C ARG A 287 10.61 -23.43 8.18
N SER A 288 9.82 -22.52 7.61
CA SER A 288 8.54 -22.83 7.00
C SER A 288 8.72 -23.45 5.62
N LYS A 289 7.70 -24.16 5.13
CA LYS A 289 7.67 -24.71 3.76
C LYS A 289 7.31 -23.68 2.69
N VAL A 290 7.33 -22.38 3.03
CA VAL A 290 6.94 -21.32 2.09
C VAL A 290 8.05 -21.14 1.04
N PRO A 291 7.71 -21.20 -0.27
CA PRO A 291 8.67 -20.93 -1.34
C PRO A 291 9.33 -19.56 -1.20
N SER A 292 10.55 -19.43 -1.72
CA SER A 292 11.26 -18.14 -1.75
C SER A 292 10.64 -17.21 -2.80
N PHE A 293 9.60 -16.47 -2.42
CA PHE A 293 8.99 -15.45 -3.26
C PHE A 293 9.77 -14.14 -3.21
N VAL A 294 10.02 -13.53 -4.38
CA VAL A 294 10.68 -12.22 -4.51
C VAL A 294 9.97 -11.14 -3.66
N VAL A 295 8.63 -11.16 -3.60
CA VAL A 295 7.84 -10.21 -2.79
C VAL A 295 8.12 -10.34 -1.29
N LEU A 296 8.31 -11.58 -0.80
CA LEU A 296 8.66 -11.84 0.60
C LEU A 296 10.08 -11.39 0.91
N GLN A 297 11.03 -11.63 0.00
CA GLN A 297 12.42 -11.15 0.13
C GLN A 297 12.48 -9.61 0.14
N ASN A 298 11.73 -8.94 -0.75
CA ASN A 298 11.61 -7.48 -0.76
C ASN A 298 11.03 -6.93 0.56
N SER A 299 10.05 -7.62 1.16
CA SER A 299 9.48 -7.24 2.45
C SER A 299 10.47 -7.42 3.61
N LEU A 300 11.33 -8.44 3.55
CA LEU A 300 12.43 -8.62 4.50
C LEU A 300 13.48 -7.52 4.35
N ILE A 301 13.86 -7.17 3.11
CA ILE A 301 14.76 -6.05 2.80
C ILE A 301 14.22 -4.75 3.39
N ASP A 302 12.94 -4.41 3.16
CA ASP A 302 12.31 -3.21 3.73
C ASP A 302 12.31 -3.25 5.26
N MET A 303 11.92 -4.37 5.87
CA MET A 303 11.89 -4.52 7.33
C MET A 303 13.27 -4.32 7.95
N TYR A 304 14.30 -5.02 7.45
CA TYR A 304 15.67 -4.86 7.96
C TYR A 304 16.21 -3.46 7.73
N SER A 305 15.94 -2.88 6.55
CA SER A 305 16.33 -1.52 6.22
C SER A 305 15.71 -0.53 7.20
N LYS A 306 14.38 -0.51 7.38
CA LYS A 306 13.72 0.42 8.33
C LYS A 306 14.10 0.18 9.79
N CYS A 307 14.49 -1.04 10.15
CA CYS A 307 15.05 -1.35 11.46
C CYS A 307 16.53 -0.95 11.62
N GLY A 308 17.14 -0.29 10.63
CA GLY A 308 18.54 0.18 10.67
C GLY A 308 19.60 -0.91 10.44
N ASN A 309 19.21 -2.11 10.03
CA ASN A 309 20.15 -3.21 9.76
C ASN A 309 20.37 -3.41 8.25
N LEU A 310 21.06 -2.46 7.64
CA LEU A 310 21.32 -2.47 6.20
C LEU A 310 22.21 -3.64 5.76
N THR A 311 23.07 -4.16 6.65
CA THR A 311 23.91 -5.33 6.35
C THR A 311 23.08 -6.58 6.04
N TYR A 312 22.05 -6.86 6.85
CA TYR A 312 21.16 -7.99 6.58
C TYR A 312 20.28 -7.76 5.35
N SER A 313 19.80 -6.52 5.17
CA SER A 313 19.08 -6.11 3.96
C SER A 313 19.90 -6.41 2.70
N ARG A 314 21.17 -5.96 2.68
CA ARG A 314 22.11 -6.20 1.58
C ARG A 314 22.40 -7.68 1.36
N ARG A 315 22.61 -8.45 2.44
CA ARG A 315 22.83 -9.89 2.35
C ARG A 315 21.66 -10.61 1.67
N ILE A 316 20.43 -10.27 2.04
CA ILE A 316 19.24 -10.87 1.41
C ILE A 316 19.23 -10.51 -0.08
N PHE A 317 19.41 -9.24 -0.41
CA PHE A 317 19.45 -8.75 -1.78
C PHE A 317 20.50 -9.45 -2.65
N ASP A 318 21.71 -9.66 -2.12
CA ASP A 318 22.80 -10.34 -2.83
C ASP A 318 22.47 -11.83 -3.06
N THR A 319 21.70 -12.46 -2.17
CA THR A 319 21.25 -13.87 -2.33
C THR A 319 20.04 -14.06 -3.26
N MET A 320 19.38 -13.00 -3.71
CA MET A 320 18.23 -13.12 -4.62
C MET A 320 18.65 -13.61 -6.00
N HIS A 321 18.02 -14.69 -6.49
CA HIS A 321 18.22 -15.21 -7.84
C HIS A 321 17.58 -14.31 -8.92
N GLU A 322 16.42 -13.77 -8.61
CA GLU A 322 15.69 -12.82 -9.44
C GLU A 322 15.49 -11.52 -8.67
N ARG A 323 15.83 -10.39 -9.30
CA ARG A 323 15.66 -9.06 -8.72
C ARG A 323 14.72 -8.26 -9.61
N THR A 324 13.74 -7.63 -8.98
CA THR A 324 12.75 -6.79 -9.65
C THR A 324 13.06 -5.32 -9.41
N VAL A 325 12.40 -4.41 -10.13
CA VAL A 325 12.45 -2.97 -9.85
C VAL A 325 12.21 -2.70 -8.35
N ILE A 326 11.22 -3.38 -7.76
CA ILE A 326 10.90 -3.28 -6.33
C ILE A 326 12.11 -3.66 -5.43
N SER A 327 12.89 -4.67 -5.82
CA SER A 327 14.07 -5.11 -5.07
C SER A 327 15.16 -4.04 -5.04
N TRP A 328 15.44 -3.43 -6.20
CA TRP A 328 16.41 -2.35 -6.33
C TRP A 328 15.95 -1.07 -5.63
N ASN A 329 14.67 -0.71 -5.75
CA ASN A 329 14.06 0.43 -5.05
C ASN A 329 14.18 0.26 -3.53
N ALA A 330 13.86 -0.92 -3.01
CA ALA A 330 13.93 -1.20 -1.58
C ALA A 330 15.36 -1.02 -1.03
N MET A 331 16.38 -1.46 -1.76
CA MET A 331 17.78 -1.21 -1.39
C MET A 331 18.15 0.26 -1.46
N LEU A 332 17.81 0.96 -2.55
CA LEU A 332 18.13 2.37 -2.72
C LEU A 332 17.47 3.24 -1.64
N VAL A 333 16.21 2.98 -1.30
CA VAL A 333 15.50 3.61 -0.18
C VAL A 333 16.17 3.29 1.16
N GLY A 334 16.65 2.06 1.34
CA GLY A 334 17.41 1.64 2.53
C GLY A 334 18.70 2.44 2.68
N TYR A 335 19.50 2.56 1.62
CA TYR A 335 20.71 3.39 1.62
C TYR A 335 20.39 4.87 1.84
N SER A 336 19.37 5.40 1.16
CA SER A 336 18.92 6.80 1.33
C SER A 336 18.62 7.13 2.78
N LYS A 337 17.87 6.25 3.47
CA LYS A 337 17.45 6.49 4.86
C LYS A 337 18.55 6.34 5.89
N HIS A 338 19.63 5.60 5.59
CA HIS A 338 20.71 5.26 6.52
C HIS A 338 22.09 5.71 6.02
N GLY A 339 22.14 6.64 5.07
CA GLY A 339 23.33 7.07 4.33
C GLY A 339 24.29 7.96 5.10
N GLU A 340 24.61 7.63 6.35
CA GLU A 340 25.69 8.26 7.10
C GLU A 340 26.87 7.30 7.24
N GLY A 341 28.07 7.75 6.89
CA GLY A 341 29.32 7.02 7.13
C GLY A 341 29.80 6.11 6.00
N ARG A 342 29.84 6.59 4.74
CA ARG A 342 30.35 5.93 3.52
C ARG A 342 29.39 4.95 2.84
N LEU A 343 28.11 4.95 3.21
CA LEU A 343 27.09 4.11 2.57
C LEU A 343 26.41 4.81 1.39
N GLU A 344 26.61 6.12 1.26
CA GLU A 344 26.12 6.95 0.17
C GLU A 344 26.72 6.55 -1.18
N ASP A 345 28.01 6.19 -1.24
CA ASP A 345 28.63 5.76 -2.48
C ASP A 345 28.06 4.40 -2.94
N SER A 346 27.74 3.49 -2.01
CA SER A 346 27.05 2.24 -2.35
C SER A 346 25.63 2.46 -2.88
N GLY A 347 24.93 3.48 -2.39
CA GLY A 347 23.62 3.88 -2.92
C GLY A 347 23.73 4.49 -4.32
N LEU A 348 24.76 5.31 -4.57
CA LEU A 348 25.06 5.86 -5.89
C LEU A 348 25.46 4.76 -6.89
N ASP A 349 26.25 3.77 -6.47
CA ASP A 349 26.64 2.63 -7.30
C ASP A 349 25.40 1.85 -7.76
N ILE A 350 24.45 1.60 -6.85
CA ILE A 350 23.16 0.98 -7.21
C ILE A 350 22.42 1.81 -8.25
N PHE A 351 22.34 3.13 -8.07
CA PHE A 351 21.68 3.99 -9.04
C PHE A 351 22.39 3.97 -10.40
N HIS A 352 23.73 3.99 -10.41
CA HIS A 352 24.51 3.90 -11.64
C HIS A 352 24.32 2.58 -12.37
N ASP A 353 24.23 1.46 -11.64
CA ASP A 353 23.93 0.16 -12.26
C ASP A 353 22.53 0.17 -12.91
N ILE A 354 21.53 0.79 -12.28
CA ILE A 354 20.20 0.99 -12.87
C ILE A 354 20.29 1.88 -14.11
N ALA A 355 20.94 3.05 -13.99
CA ALA A 355 21.05 4.04 -15.06
C ALA A 355 21.89 3.57 -16.26
N SER A 356 22.86 2.69 -16.04
CA SER A 356 23.69 2.11 -17.10
C SER A 356 22.94 1.15 -18.03
N GLY A 357 21.70 0.77 -17.67
CA GLY A 357 20.90 -0.19 -18.42
C GLY A 357 21.38 -1.64 -18.31
N LYS A 358 22.47 -1.92 -17.56
CA LYS A 358 22.99 -3.28 -17.32
C LYS A 358 21.95 -4.22 -16.73
N ILE A 359 21.02 -3.67 -15.94
CA ILE A 359 19.99 -4.43 -15.23
C ILE A 359 18.70 -4.55 -16.07
N GLY A 360 18.60 -3.88 -17.23
CA GLY A 360 17.38 -3.85 -18.05
C GLY A 360 16.23 -3.06 -17.40
N ILE A 361 16.54 -2.22 -16.41
CA ILE A 361 15.60 -1.32 -15.73
C ILE A 361 15.97 0.11 -16.12
N GLN A 362 14.96 0.96 -16.34
CA GLN A 362 15.16 2.39 -16.56
C GLN A 362 14.92 3.15 -15.25
N PRO A 363 15.76 4.14 -14.91
CA PRO A 363 15.52 4.98 -13.75
C PRO A 363 14.17 5.72 -13.83
N GLU A 364 13.25 5.37 -12.94
CA GLU A 364 12.01 6.12 -12.69
C GLU A 364 12.26 7.31 -11.77
N THR A 365 11.32 8.26 -11.76
CA THR A 365 11.34 9.47 -10.91
C THR A 365 11.62 9.16 -9.43
N GLU A 366 11.10 8.06 -8.88
CA GLU A 366 11.33 7.65 -7.49
C GLU A 366 12.82 7.39 -7.18
N HIS A 367 13.58 6.83 -8.14
CA HIS A 367 15.00 6.56 -7.98
C HIS A 367 15.81 7.84 -7.86
N TYR A 368 15.54 8.82 -8.73
CA TYR A 368 16.17 10.14 -8.65
C TYR A 368 15.87 10.81 -7.31
N GLY A 369 14.64 10.66 -6.79
CA GLY A 369 14.24 11.18 -5.49
C GLY A 369 15.02 10.57 -4.33
N CYS A 370 15.31 9.27 -4.40
CA CYS A 370 16.15 8.60 -3.42
C CYS A 370 17.61 9.06 -3.49
N VAL A 371 18.17 9.31 -4.68
CA VAL A 371 19.53 9.84 -4.81
C VAL A 371 19.63 11.26 -4.22
N VAL A 372 18.62 12.10 -4.45
CA VAL A 372 18.57 13.45 -3.86
C VAL A 372 18.49 13.40 -2.33
N ASP A 373 17.63 12.55 -1.77
CA ASP A 373 17.53 12.35 -0.31
C ASP A 373 18.83 11.79 0.26
N LEU A 374 19.48 10.85 -0.43
CA LEU A 374 20.76 10.26 -0.06
C LEU A 374 21.88 11.31 0.00
N LEU A 375 22.10 12.05 -1.09
CA LEU A 375 23.13 13.10 -1.17
C LEU A 375 22.83 14.24 -0.20
N GLY A 376 21.56 14.62 -0.08
CA GLY A 376 21.10 15.66 0.85
C GLY A 376 21.40 15.31 2.31
N ARG A 377 21.10 14.08 2.74
CA ARG A 377 21.42 13.60 4.10
C ARG A 377 22.92 13.55 4.35
N ALA A 378 23.71 13.11 3.36
CA ALA A 378 25.16 13.07 3.42
C ALA A 378 25.82 14.48 3.45
N GLY A 379 25.05 15.55 3.28
CA GLY A 379 25.55 16.93 3.25
C GLY A 379 26.20 17.34 1.93
N ARG A 380 26.11 16.51 0.89
CA ARG A 380 26.59 16.78 -0.48
C ARG A 380 25.56 17.63 -1.24
N ILE A 381 25.18 18.78 -0.67
CA ILE A 381 24.04 19.61 -1.12
C ILE A 381 24.26 20.12 -2.55
N GLU A 382 25.44 20.59 -2.87
CA GLU A 382 25.80 21.11 -4.19
C GLU A 382 25.68 20.03 -5.26
N GLU A 383 26.15 18.83 -4.97
CA GLU A 383 26.08 17.70 -5.88
C GLU A 383 24.64 17.20 -6.06
N ALA A 384 23.86 17.17 -4.97
CA ALA A 384 22.43 16.90 -5.05
C ALA A 384 21.70 17.91 -5.95
N PHE A 385 22.04 19.20 -5.84
CA PHE A 385 21.45 20.26 -6.65
C PHE A 385 21.85 20.13 -8.13
N GLU A 386 23.12 19.85 -8.43
CA GLU A 386 23.59 19.59 -9.79
C GLU A 386 22.98 18.32 -10.38
N PHE A 387 22.79 17.28 -9.57
CA PHE A 387 22.11 16.05 -9.98
C PHE A 387 20.66 16.32 -10.40
N ILE A 388 19.92 17.11 -9.62
CA ILE A 388 18.55 17.54 -9.98
C ILE A 388 18.54 18.29 -11.31
N LYS A 389 19.49 19.18 -11.58
CA LYS A 389 19.53 19.93 -12.84
C LYS A 389 19.79 19.05 -14.08
N LYS A 390 20.53 17.95 -13.90
CA LYS A 390 20.92 17.04 -15.00
C LYS A 390 19.89 15.95 -15.29
N MET A 391 18.83 15.88 -14.49
CA MET A 391 17.83 14.82 -14.64
C MET A 391 17.01 15.00 -15.93
N PRO A 392 16.51 13.93 -16.55
CA PRO A 392 15.85 13.99 -17.87
C PRO A 392 14.41 14.53 -17.83
N SER A 393 13.83 14.73 -16.65
CA SER A 393 12.44 15.15 -16.46
C SER A 393 12.34 16.26 -15.41
N GLU A 394 11.23 16.99 -15.34
CA GLU A 394 11.07 18.03 -14.32
C GLU A 394 11.08 17.43 -12.89
N PRO A 395 11.83 18.02 -11.94
CA PRO A 395 11.91 17.48 -10.59
C PRO A 395 10.59 17.66 -9.83
N THR A 396 10.21 16.62 -9.07
CA THR A 396 8.96 16.64 -8.30
C THR A 396 9.06 17.53 -7.06
N ALA A 397 7.92 17.99 -6.55
CA ALA A 397 7.86 18.72 -5.27
C ALA A 397 8.48 17.93 -4.11
N ALA A 398 8.37 16.59 -4.11
CA ALA A 398 8.99 15.75 -3.11
C ALA A 398 10.53 15.83 -3.14
N MET A 399 11.15 15.84 -4.33
CA MET A 399 12.61 15.98 -4.49
C MET A 399 13.10 17.33 -3.97
N TRP A 400 12.43 18.41 -4.38
CA TRP A 400 12.74 19.75 -3.90
C TRP A 400 12.54 19.86 -2.39
N GLY A 401 11.48 19.24 -1.84
CA GLY A 401 11.22 19.19 -0.41
C GLY A 401 12.32 18.47 0.37
N SER A 402 12.80 17.33 -0.13
CA SER A 402 13.94 16.60 0.45
C SER A 402 15.21 17.45 0.45
N LEU A 403 15.54 18.11 -0.68
CA LEU A 403 16.72 18.97 -0.78
C LEU A 403 16.61 20.20 0.13
N LEU A 404 15.44 20.85 0.22
CA LEU A 404 15.22 21.98 1.13
C LEU A 404 15.38 21.54 2.59
N GLY A 405 14.85 20.36 2.94
CA GLY A 405 15.04 19.75 4.26
C GLY A 405 16.52 19.54 4.59
N ALA A 406 17.30 19.05 3.63
CA ALA A 406 18.75 18.87 3.75
C ALA A 406 19.50 20.20 3.87
N CYS A 407 19.14 21.22 3.07
CA CYS A 407 19.71 22.57 3.15
C CYS A 407 19.51 23.18 4.54
N ARG A 408 18.36 22.94 5.17
CA ARG A 408 18.09 23.37 6.55
C ARG A 408 19.00 22.66 7.57
N ILE A 409 19.22 21.35 7.42
CA ILE A 409 20.05 20.58 8.34
C ILE A 409 21.52 21.00 8.22
N HIS A 410 22.00 21.18 6.99
CA HIS A 410 23.40 21.52 6.68
C HIS A 410 23.65 23.03 6.55
N SER A 411 22.67 23.85 6.94
CA SER A 411 22.73 25.34 6.93
C SER A 411 23.13 25.96 5.58
N ASN A 412 22.78 25.33 4.46
CA ASN A 412 23.04 25.85 3.11
C ASN A 412 21.90 26.79 2.68
N VAL A 413 22.04 28.08 3.01
CA VAL A 413 20.97 29.07 2.82
C VAL A 413 20.74 29.41 1.35
N ASP A 414 21.79 29.48 0.54
CA ASP A 414 21.70 29.97 -0.84
C ASP A 414 20.94 28.99 -1.75
N ILE A 415 21.29 27.70 -1.70
CA ILE A 415 20.55 26.66 -2.43
C ILE A 415 19.15 26.50 -1.83
N GLY A 416 19.04 26.53 -0.50
CA GLY A 416 17.75 26.40 0.19
C GLY A 416 16.76 27.52 -0.15
N GLU A 417 17.23 28.75 -0.32
CA GLU A 417 16.41 29.89 -0.76
C GLU A 417 15.84 29.66 -2.17
N PHE A 418 16.69 29.27 -3.13
CA PHE A 418 16.26 28.95 -4.49
C PHE A 418 15.22 27.82 -4.50
N VAL A 419 15.53 26.69 -3.84
CA VAL A 419 14.66 25.51 -3.79
C VAL A 419 13.34 25.83 -3.09
N GLY A 420 13.39 26.61 -2.00
CA GLY A 420 12.22 27.04 -1.27
C GLY A 420 11.28 27.87 -2.14
N HIS A 421 11.79 28.86 -2.86
CA HIS A 421 10.97 29.66 -3.77
C HIS A 421 10.36 28.83 -4.91
N ARG A 422 11.11 27.89 -5.50
CA ARG A 422 10.56 26.93 -6.47
C ARG A 422 9.40 26.11 -5.91
N LEU A 423 9.50 25.62 -4.68
CA LEU A 423 8.40 24.91 -4.01
C LEU A 423 7.16 25.78 -3.80
N LEU A 424 7.33 27.07 -3.52
CA LEU A 424 6.21 28.02 -3.38
C LEU A 424 5.53 28.37 -4.71
N GLU A 425 6.23 28.19 -5.83
CA GLU A 425 5.67 28.28 -7.19
C GLU A 425 4.87 27.03 -7.56
N ILE A 426 5.43 25.84 -7.30
CA ILE A 426 4.82 24.54 -7.64
C ILE A 426 3.61 24.26 -6.73
N GLU A 427 3.74 24.49 -5.43
CA GLU A 427 2.72 24.20 -4.42
C GLU A 427 2.37 25.44 -3.59
N PRO A 428 1.72 26.45 -4.17
CA PRO A 428 1.46 27.72 -3.49
C PRO A 428 0.57 27.59 -2.25
N GLY A 429 -0.25 26.54 -2.17
CA GLY A 429 -1.13 26.25 -1.04
C GLY A 429 -0.51 25.37 0.05
N ASN A 430 0.71 24.85 -0.13
CA ASN A 430 1.33 23.95 0.84
C ASN A 430 2.03 24.74 1.95
N ALA A 431 1.37 24.86 3.10
CA ALA A 431 1.91 25.55 4.28
C ALA A 431 3.25 25.00 4.77
N GLY A 432 3.53 23.71 4.56
CA GLY A 432 4.78 23.07 4.96
C GLY A 432 6.01 23.70 4.30
N ASN A 433 5.90 24.06 3.02
CA ASN A 433 7.02 24.65 2.25
C ASN A 433 7.41 26.03 2.80
N TYR A 434 6.42 26.86 3.13
CA TYR A 434 6.66 28.16 3.78
C TYR A 434 7.31 28.00 5.15
N VAL A 435 6.86 27.01 5.94
CA VAL A 435 7.39 26.76 7.28
C VAL A 435 8.85 26.30 7.21
N ILE A 436 9.19 25.37 6.30
CA ILE A 436 10.58 24.88 6.18
C ILE A 436 11.51 26.02 5.72
N LEU A 437 11.10 26.82 4.72
CA LEU A 437 11.89 27.97 4.26
C LEU A 437 12.02 29.07 5.32
N SER A 438 10.94 29.38 6.04
CA SER A 438 10.97 30.30 7.18
C SER A 438 11.90 29.79 8.28
N ASN A 439 11.93 28.49 8.53
CA ASN A 439 12.82 27.89 9.52
C ASN A 439 14.29 28.00 9.09
N LEU A 440 14.59 27.81 7.79
CA LEU A 440 15.93 28.02 7.23
C LEU A 440 16.41 29.48 7.40
N TYR A 441 15.54 30.46 7.11
CA TYR A 441 15.87 31.87 7.34
C TYR A 441 16.05 32.19 8.82
N ALA A 442 15.21 31.65 9.70
CA ALA A 442 15.32 31.83 11.14
C ALA A 442 16.63 31.26 11.68
N SER A 443 17.06 30.06 11.25
CA SER A 443 18.35 29.49 11.66
C SER A 443 19.55 30.30 11.15
N ALA A 444 19.40 31.02 10.04
CA ALA A 444 20.41 31.92 9.49
C ALA A 444 20.34 33.36 10.05
N GLY A 445 19.43 33.64 11.00
CA GLY A 445 19.23 34.98 11.56
C GLY A 445 18.59 36.00 10.61
N ARG A 446 18.07 35.57 9.45
CA ARG A 446 17.43 36.44 8.43
C ARG A 446 15.96 36.72 8.78
N TRP A 447 15.71 37.43 9.87
CA TRP A 447 14.35 37.66 10.40
C TRP A 447 13.44 38.52 9.52
N GLU A 448 14.01 39.37 8.66
CA GLU A 448 13.24 40.12 7.66
C GLU A 448 12.58 39.19 6.65
N ASN A 449 13.33 38.22 6.11
CA ASN A 449 12.79 37.21 5.20
C ASN A 449 11.73 36.33 5.89
N VAL A 450 11.88 36.04 7.18
CA VAL A 450 10.85 35.33 7.98
C VAL A 450 9.55 36.14 8.04
N ARG A 451 9.62 37.44 8.30
CA ARG A 451 8.44 38.33 8.29
C ARG A 451 7.79 38.38 6.90
N SER A 452 8.59 38.61 5.86
CA SER A 452 8.13 38.63 4.47
C SER A 452 7.41 37.34 4.06
N LEU A 453 7.90 36.16 4.49
CA LEU A 453 7.23 34.88 4.23
C LEU A 453 5.91 34.75 4.99
N ARG A 454 5.82 35.22 6.23
CA ARG A 454 4.55 35.22 6.99
C ARG A 454 3.51 36.11 6.31
N ASP A 455 3.92 37.28 5.84
CA ASP A 455 3.05 38.18 5.09
C ASP A 455 2.60 37.56 3.77
N LEU A 456 3.50 36.82 3.09
CA LEU A 456 3.15 36.06 1.89
C LEU A 456 2.14 34.93 2.17
N MET A 457 2.29 34.21 3.28
CA MET A 457 1.32 33.19 3.70
C MET A 457 -0.06 33.81 3.96
N LEU A 458 -0.12 34.97 4.64
CA LEU A 458 -1.35 35.70 4.88
C LEU A 458 -1.99 36.15 3.57
N LYS A 459 -1.21 36.74 2.66
CA LYS A 459 -1.68 37.20 1.34
C LYS A 459 -2.24 36.06 0.49
N LYS A 460 -1.65 34.87 0.58
CA LYS A 460 -2.10 33.66 -0.15
C LYS A 460 -3.15 32.84 0.62
N ALA A 461 -3.61 33.31 1.78
CA ALA A 461 -4.56 32.60 2.65
C ALA A 461 -4.11 31.16 3.00
N VAL A 462 -2.80 30.95 3.16
CA VAL A 462 -2.22 29.65 3.49
C VAL A 462 -2.23 29.46 5.01
N ILE A 463 -2.96 28.46 5.48
CA ILE A 463 -3.10 28.16 6.90
C ILE A 463 -2.17 26.99 7.26
N LYS A 464 -1.31 27.21 8.26
CA LYS A 464 -0.47 26.16 8.84
C LYS A 464 -1.32 25.25 9.73
N GLU A 465 -1.18 23.94 9.55
CA GLU A 465 -1.75 22.96 10.48
C GLU A 465 -1.03 23.03 11.84
N PRO A 466 -1.75 23.21 12.96
CA PRO A 466 -1.14 23.24 14.28
C PRO A 466 -0.62 21.85 14.65
N GLY A 467 0.55 21.79 15.28
CA GLY A 467 1.05 20.56 15.87
C GLY A 467 0.18 20.14 17.04
N ARG A 468 -0.29 18.88 17.04
CA ARG A 468 -1.06 18.29 18.13
C ARG A 468 -0.59 16.87 18.42
N SER A 469 -0.56 16.54 19.70
CA SER A 469 -0.29 15.20 20.21
C SER A 469 -1.52 14.65 20.89
N TRP A 470 -1.72 13.34 20.86
CA TRP A 470 -2.85 12.73 21.57
C TRP A 470 -2.49 11.39 22.20
N ILE A 471 -3.24 11.05 23.25
CA ILE A 471 -3.25 9.76 23.93
C ILE A 471 -4.70 9.26 23.93
N GLU A 472 -4.89 7.98 23.65
CA GLU A 472 -6.17 7.30 23.82
C GLU A 472 -6.14 6.49 25.11
N LEU A 473 -7.06 6.79 26.04
CA LEU A 473 -7.24 6.06 27.30
C LEU A 473 -8.73 5.78 27.47
N ASP A 474 -9.10 4.55 27.81
CA ASP A 474 -10.49 4.14 28.07
C ASP A 474 -11.47 4.58 26.95
N GLN A 475 -11.05 4.45 25.68
CA GLN A 475 -11.78 4.87 24.47
C GLN A 475 -12.03 6.39 24.36
N VAL A 476 -11.33 7.20 25.17
CA VAL A 476 -11.37 8.66 25.12
C VAL A 476 -10.08 9.19 24.53
N LEU A 477 -10.21 10.04 23.52
CA LEU A 477 -9.09 10.69 22.86
C LEU A 477 -8.72 12.00 23.57
N HIS A 478 -7.61 12.01 24.29
CA HIS A 478 -7.05 13.20 24.93
C HIS A 478 -6.07 13.91 23.99
N THR A 479 -6.46 15.07 23.46
CA THR A 479 -5.66 15.85 22.51
C THR A 479 -4.99 17.04 23.20
N PHE A 480 -3.74 17.32 22.81
CA PHE A 480 -2.91 18.39 23.32
C PHE A 480 -2.35 19.23 22.17
N HIS A 481 -2.52 20.55 22.27
CA HIS A 481 -1.89 21.53 21.37
C HIS A 481 -0.67 22.19 22.02
N ALA A 482 0.18 22.87 21.23
CA ALA A 482 1.26 23.66 21.81
C ALA A 482 0.68 24.77 22.71
N SER A 483 1.14 24.83 23.96
CA SER A 483 0.61 25.71 25.02
C SER A 483 -0.91 25.56 25.24
N ASP A 484 -1.40 24.32 25.18
CA ASP A 484 -2.83 24.01 25.27
C ASP A 484 -3.50 24.63 26.50
N ARG A 485 -4.69 25.20 26.27
CA ARG A 485 -5.57 25.74 27.32
C ARG A 485 -6.93 25.05 27.37
N SER A 486 -7.19 24.12 26.45
CA SER A 486 -8.50 23.50 26.22
C SER A 486 -8.71 22.20 27.02
N HIS A 487 -7.63 21.52 27.41
CA HIS A 487 -7.74 20.23 28.09
C HIS A 487 -8.28 20.38 29.53
N PRO A 488 -9.24 19.54 29.99
CA PRO A 488 -9.84 19.64 31.33
C PRO A 488 -8.83 19.56 32.48
N ARG A 489 -7.77 18.75 32.32
CA ARG A 489 -6.70 18.56 33.32
C ARG A 489 -5.46 19.43 33.05
N ARG A 490 -5.59 20.56 32.34
CA ARG A 490 -4.46 21.40 31.91
C ARG A 490 -3.54 21.87 33.03
N GLU A 491 -4.10 22.20 34.20
CA GLU A 491 -3.32 22.73 35.33
C GLU A 491 -2.43 21.66 35.94
N GLU A 492 -2.98 20.46 36.12
CA GLU A 492 -2.25 19.28 36.59
C GLU A 492 -1.14 18.88 35.61
N VAL A 493 -1.46 18.84 34.31
CA VAL A 493 -0.47 18.54 33.26
C VAL A 493 0.63 19.60 33.23
N SER A 494 0.29 20.89 33.31
CA SER A 494 1.27 21.98 33.33
C SER A 494 2.18 21.93 34.56
N ALA A 495 1.62 21.63 35.73
CA ALA A 495 2.40 21.43 36.95
C ALA A 495 3.36 20.24 36.80
N LYS A 496 2.88 19.12 36.25
CA LYS A 496 3.70 17.92 36.03
C LYS A 496 4.84 18.16 35.06
N VAL A 497 4.61 18.86 33.94
CA VAL A 497 5.67 19.18 32.97
C VAL A 497 6.78 20.00 33.62
N LYS A 498 6.44 20.97 34.49
CA LYS A 498 7.42 21.78 35.22
C LYS A 498 8.22 20.93 36.22
N GLU A 499 7.54 20.08 36.99
CA GLU A 499 8.18 19.13 37.90
C GLU A 499 9.18 18.22 37.15
N LEU A 500 8.74 17.65 36.02
CA LEU A 500 9.59 16.79 35.18
C LEU A 500 10.79 17.54 34.62
N SER A 501 10.62 18.80 34.18
CA SER A 501 11.72 19.61 33.68
C SER A 501 12.83 19.79 34.71
N VAL A 502 12.49 20.13 35.96
CA VAL A 502 13.46 20.28 37.04
C VAL A 502 14.18 18.95 37.30
N ARG A 503 13.40 17.88 37.52
CA ARG A 503 13.94 16.54 37.82
C ARG A 503 14.82 15.98 36.69
N PHE A 504 14.49 16.29 35.43
CA PHE A 504 15.26 15.83 34.28
C PHE A 504 16.57 16.59 34.18
N LYS A 505 16.57 17.90 34.42
CA LYS A 505 17.81 18.70 34.47
C LYS A 505 18.78 18.18 35.53
N GLU A 506 18.28 17.85 36.72
CA GLU A 506 19.08 17.22 37.79
C GLU A 506 19.69 15.87 37.36
N ALA A 507 19.01 15.15 36.46
CA ALA A 507 19.48 13.89 35.89
C ALA A 507 20.36 14.04 34.63
N GLY A 508 20.68 15.26 34.22
CA GLY A 508 21.55 15.57 33.07
C GLY A 508 20.85 15.88 31.74
N TYR A 509 19.54 16.09 31.74
CA TYR A 509 18.81 16.56 30.55
C TYR A 509 19.13 18.04 30.28
N VAL A 510 19.58 18.35 29.07
CA VAL A 510 19.80 19.72 28.60
C VAL A 510 18.74 20.03 27.54
N PRO A 511 17.86 21.02 27.75
CA PRO A 511 16.89 21.44 26.74
C PRO A 511 17.59 21.89 25.45
N ASP A 512 17.17 21.37 24.30
CA ASP A 512 17.71 21.77 23.01
C ASP A 512 16.97 23.00 22.48
N LEU A 513 17.51 24.19 22.78
CA LEU A 513 16.92 25.48 22.41
C LEU A 513 16.89 25.72 20.89
N SER A 514 17.67 24.98 20.10
CA SER A 514 17.64 25.08 18.63
C SER A 514 16.30 24.65 18.04
N CYS A 515 15.52 23.86 18.80
CA CYS A 515 14.16 23.46 18.43
C CYS A 515 13.15 24.63 18.45
N VAL A 516 13.49 25.78 19.05
CA VAL A 516 12.63 26.97 19.10
C VAL A 516 13.14 28.05 18.17
N LEU A 517 12.51 28.14 17.00
CA LEU A 517 12.83 29.11 15.96
C LEU A 517 12.04 30.42 16.14
N HIS A 518 12.13 31.00 17.34
CA HIS A 518 11.56 32.31 17.68
C HIS A 518 12.69 33.27 18.07
N ASP A 519 12.55 34.53 17.68
CA ASP A 519 13.44 35.63 18.03
C ASP A 519 13.15 36.12 19.45
N VAL A 520 13.52 35.29 20.43
CA VAL A 520 13.32 35.51 21.86
C VAL A 520 14.55 35.05 22.64
N ASP A 521 14.70 35.52 23.87
CA ASP A 521 15.78 35.10 24.76
C ASP A 521 15.72 33.60 25.11
N GLU A 522 16.83 33.06 25.63
CA GLU A 522 16.96 31.63 25.94
C GLU A 522 15.95 31.16 27.00
N GLU A 523 15.60 32.01 27.97
CA GLU A 523 14.63 31.68 29.02
C GLU A 523 13.22 31.50 28.42
N GLN A 524 12.82 32.37 27.50
CA GLN A 524 11.57 32.27 26.77
C GLN A 524 11.56 31.07 25.82
N LYS A 525 12.68 30.76 25.14
CA LYS A 525 12.79 29.54 24.33
C LYS A 525 12.54 28.30 25.17
N GLU A 526 13.15 28.22 26.35
CA GLU A 526 12.95 27.08 27.23
C GLU A 526 11.48 26.94 27.67
N LYS A 527 10.83 28.06 28.02
CA LYS A 527 9.41 28.08 28.36
C LYS A 527 8.52 27.59 27.21
N ILE A 528 8.85 27.94 25.97
CA ILE A 528 8.15 27.46 24.77
C ILE A 528 8.33 25.95 24.61
N LEU A 529 9.55 25.42 24.82
CA LEU A 529 9.80 23.96 24.75
C LEU A 529 8.94 23.17 25.73
N LEU A 530 8.73 23.69 26.94
CA LEU A 530 7.84 23.06 27.93
C LEU A 530 6.39 23.02 27.46
N GLY A 531 5.99 23.97 26.62
CA GLY A 531 4.66 24.03 26.02
C GLY A 531 4.45 23.09 24.83
N HIS A 532 5.45 22.32 24.39
CA HIS A 532 5.28 21.38 23.28
C HIS A 532 4.23 20.30 23.60
N SER A 533 3.30 20.08 22.66
CA SER A 533 2.17 19.14 22.82
C SER A 533 2.60 17.73 23.22
N GLU A 534 3.78 17.29 22.78
CA GLU A 534 4.38 16.00 23.07
C GLU A 534 4.69 15.86 24.55
N LYS A 535 5.30 16.90 25.16
CA LYS A 535 5.59 16.91 26.60
C LYS A 535 4.32 16.97 27.42
N LEU A 536 3.31 17.72 26.97
CA LEU A 536 1.99 17.77 27.61
C LEU A 536 1.33 16.39 27.60
N ALA A 537 1.28 15.74 26.43
CA ALA A 537 0.72 14.41 26.27
C ALA A 537 1.45 13.38 27.14
N LEU A 538 2.79 13.33 27.06
CA LEU A 538 3.61 12.43 27.86
C LEU A 538 3.40 12.62 29.37
N SER A 539 3.30 13.87 29.82
CA SER A 539 3.05 14.19 31.22
C SER A 539 1.64 13.76 31.65
N PHE A 540 0.64 13.98 30.80
CA PHE A 540 -0.70 13.44 31.03
C PHE A 540 -0.69 11.91 31.10
N GLY A 541 0.04 11.24 30.22
CA GLY A 541 0.22 9.78 30.25
C GLY A 541 0.75 9.29 31.60
N LEU A 542 1.80 9.93 32.13
CA LEU A 542 2.34 9.62 33.46
C LEU A 542 1.33 9.80 34.60
N ILE A 543 0.48 10.82 34.50
CA ILE A 543 -0.52 11.14 35.52
C ILE A 543 -1.70 10.16 35.45
N ALA A 544 -2.18 9.87 34.24
CA ALA A 544 -3.44 9.19 34.01
C ALA A 544 -3.32 7.67 33.97
N THR A 545 -2.11 7.11 33.93
CA THR A 545 -1.90 5.66 33.81
C THR A 545 -0.98 5.09 34.89
N PRO A 546 -1.27 3.88 35.41
CA PRO A 546 -0.43 3.20 36.39
C PRO A 546 1.00 2.92 35.89
N ASP A 547 1.95 2.74 36.81
CA ASP A 547 3.37 2.57 36.50
C ASP A 547 3.71 1.35 35.65
N SER A 548 2.86 0.31 35.65
CA SER A 548 3.03 -0.88 34.81
C SER A 548 2.56 -0.69 33.37
N VAL A 549 1.87 0.41 33.05
CA VAL A 549 1.24 0.62 31.73
C VAL A 549 2.17 1.43 30.82
N GLN A 550 2.27 1.00 29.57
CA GLN A 550 3.00 1.72 28.52
C GLN A 550 2.31 3.04 28.19
N ILE A 551 3.08 4.12 28.00
CA ILE A 551 2.55 5.41 27.56
C ILE A 551 2.61 5.47 26.02
N ARG A 552 1.47 5.67 25.37
CA ARG A 552 1.37 5.77 23.89
C ARG A 552 0.97 7.19 23.49
N VAL A 553 1.81 7.86 22.72
CA VAL A 553 1.54 9.20 22.19
C VAL A 553 1.68 9.20 20.68
N ILE A 554 0.69 9.76 20.00
CA ILE A 554 0.73 9.97 18.55
C ILE A 554 0.81 11.47 18.27
N LYS A 555 1.57 11.86 17.24
CA LYS A 555 1.77 13.23 16.78
C LYS A 555 1.47 13.34 15.28
N ASN A 556 0.78 14.41 14.87
CA ASN A 556 0.48 14.68 13.45
C ASN A 556 1.70 15.19 12.64
N LEU A 557 2.69 15.76 13.31
CA LEU A 557 3.94 16.26 12.73
C LEU A 557 5.15 15.42 13.19
N ARG A 558 6.31 15.64 12.57
CA ARG A 558 7.58 15.10 13.09
C ARG A 558 7.82 15.65 14.50
N ILE A 559 8.08 14.77 15.47
CA ILE A 559 8.44 15.15 16.85
C ILE A 559 9.73 15.99 16.81
N CYS A 560 10.10 16.80 17.80
CA CYS A 560 11.41 17.47 17.79
C CYS A 560 12.45 16.68 18.62
N VAL A 561 13.74 16.92 18.36
CA VAL A 561 14.87 16.28 19.09
C VAL A 561 14.69 16.41 20.59
N ASP A 562 14.34 17.61 21.05
CA ASP A 562 14.11 17.91 22.45
C ASP A 562 12.98 17.07 23.08
N CYS A 563 11.85 16.95 22.40
CA CYS A 563 10.71 16.14 22.88
C CYS A 563 11.01 14.64 22.84
N HIS A 564 11.78 14.18 21.85
CA HIS A 564 12.28 12.81 21.79
C HIS A 564 13.21 12.51 22.98
N ASN A 565 14.15 13.40 23.27
CA ASN A 565 15.02 13.29 24.44
C ASN A 565 14.24 13.33 25.75
N PHE A 566 13.25 14.22 25.87
CA PHE A 566 12.37 14.30 27.04
C PHE A 566 11.67 12.95 27.32
N ALA A 567 11.20 12.26 26.28
CA ALA A 567 10.60 10.93 26.41
C ALA A 567 11.59 9.85 26.84
N LYS A 568 12.86 9.92 26.40
CA LYS A 568 13.94 9.07 26.91
C LYS A 568 14.13 9.25 28.42
N TYR A 569 14.09 10.48 28.91
CA TYR A 569 14.21 10.75 30.33
C TYR A 569 13.01 10.26 31.15
N ILE A 570 11.79 10.33 30.60
CA ILE A 570 10.61 9.67 31.21
C ILE A 570 10.90 8.17 31.39
N SER A 571 11.32 7.49 30.33
CA SER A 571 11.57 6.06 30.39
C SER A 571 12.73 5.70 31.32
N LYS A 572 13.80 6.50 31.35
CA LYS A 572 14.98 6.28 32.19
C LYS A 572 14.68 6.47 33.68
N ILE A 573 13.95 7.53 34.05
CA ILE A 573 13.76 7.92 35.45
C ILE A 573 12.57 7.21 36.09
N TYR A 574 11.48 7.05 35.33
CA TYR A 574 10.24 6.45 35.84
C TYR A 574 10.12 4.96 35.48
N GLY A 575 11.07 4.39 34.75
CA GLY A 575 11.03 2.98 34.34
C GLY A 575 9.88 2.64 33.39
N ARG A 576 9.23 3.66 32.81
CA ARG A 576 8.06 3.48 31.92
C ARG A 576 8.51 3.12 30.51
N GLU A 577 7.81 2.20 29.87
CA GLU A 577 7.90 2.04 28.42
C GLU A 577 7.11 3.16 27.75
N VAL A 578 7.73 3.86 26.79
CA VAL A 578 7.11 4.95 26.03
C VAL A 578 7.10 4.60 24.56
N SER A 579 5.93 4.68 23.94
CA SER A 579 5.71 4.60 22.51
C SER A 579 5.36 5.98 21.98
N LEU A 580 6.21 6.53 21.12
CA LEU A 580 5.93 7.76 20.38
C LEU A 580 5.79 7.44 18.90
N ARG A 581 4.68 7.85 18.29
CA ARG A 581 4.49 7.76 16.84
C ARG A 581 4.37 9.15 16.25
N ASP A 582 5.21 9.46 15.26
CA ASP A 582 5.04 10.63 14.41
C ASP A 582 4.57 10.23 13.00
N LYS A 583 4.43 11.21 12.10
CA LYS A 583 3.98 10.97 10.72
C LYS A 583 4.85 9.97 9.95
N ASN A 584 6.13 9.83 10.31
CA ASN A 584 7.13 9.11 9.53
C ASN A 584 7.70 7.88 10.25
N ARG A 585 7.75 7.87 11.58
CA ARG A 585 8.41 6.83 12.38
C ARG A 585 7.69 6.52 13.68
N PHE A 586 7.91 5.29 14.14
CA PHE A 586 7.62 4.83 15.48
C PHE A 586 8.90 4.81 16.32
N HIS A 587 8.80 5.25 17.57
CA HIS A 587 9.90 5.31 18.53
C HIS A 587 9.47 4.53 19.78
N ARG A 588 10.09 3.37 19.99
CA ARG A 588 9.94 2.58 21.21
C ARG A 588 11.06 2.91 22.16
N ILE A 589 10.72 3.43 23.32
CA ILE A 589 11.69 3.92 24.29
C ILE A 589 11.59 3.07 25.56
N VAL A 590 12.68 2.38 25.88
CA VAL A 590 12.80 1.49 27.05
C VAL A 590 14.11 1.78 27.77
N GLY A 591 14.06 2.04 29.08
CA GLY A 591 15.25 2.32 29.88
C GLY A 591 16.06 3.53 29.38
N GLY A 592 15.38 4.50 28.75
CA GLY A 592 16.02 5.67 28.15
C GLY A 592 16.74 5.44 26.82
N LYS A 593 16.62 4.25 26.22
CA LYS A 593 17.12 3.97 24.87
C LYS A 593 15.95 3.92 23.90
N CYS A 594 16.07 4.57 22.75
CA CYS A 594 15.07 4.55 21.70
C CYS A 594 15.42 3.51 20.63
N SER A 595 14.41 2.86 20.05
CA SER A 595 14.54 1.95 18.91
C SER A 595 15.16 2.60 17.67
N CYS A 596 15.14 3.94 17.56
CA CYS A 596 15.80 4.66 16.47
C CYS A 596 17.33 4.73 16.61
N GLY A 597 17.91 4.30 17.74
CA GLY A 597 19.37 4.39 17.97
C GLY A 597 19.89 5.83 18.02
N ASP A 598 19.03 6.79 18.38
CA ASP A 598 19.29 8.25 18.31
C ASP A 598 19.53 8.77 16.90
N TYR A 599 19.19 7.98 15.88
CA TYR A 599 19.12 8.40 14.49
C TYR A 599 17.85 9.23 14.27
N TRP A 600 17.96 10.54 14.52
CA TRP A 600 16.87 11.49 14.49
C TRP A 600 16.61 12.09 13.10
#